data_AF-A0AA51I4N0-F1
#
_entry.id   AF-A0AA51I4N0-F1
#
_cell.length_a   1.000
_cell.length_b   1.000
_cell.length_c   1.000
_cell.angle_alpha   90.00
_cell.angle_beta   90.00
_cell.angle_gamma   90.00
#
_symmetry.space_group_name_H-M   'P 1'
#
loop_
_entity.id
_entity.type
_entity.pdbx_description
1 polymer ?
#
loop_
_entity_poly.entity_id
_entity_poly.type
_entity_poly.pdbx_seq_one_letter_code
_entity_poly.pdbx_strand_id
1 'polypeptide(L)'
;GHCERSNYRAGGSAGALLQPLLDNQIGLKNMQNVQEAPLPKEKALALLKDVFISAAERDIYTGDCIYILIITASGIQEEKFELRK
;
A
#
# COMPACT_ATOMS: atom_id res chain seq x y z
N GLY A 1 -19.20 8.43 13.68
CA GLY A 1 -17.98 8.06 12.93
C GLY A 1 -18.15 8.51 11.50
N HIS A 2 -17.18 9.23 10.95
CA HIS A 2 -17.18 9.70 9.57
C HIS A 2 -16.53 8.65 8.66
N CYS A 3 -17.17 8.28 7.56
CA CYS A 3 -16.64 7.35 6.57
C CYS A 3 -16.80 7.97 5.18
N GLU A 4 -15.77 7.84 4.35
CA GLU A 4 -15.75 8.32 2.97
C GLU A 4 -15.15 7.25 2.08
N ARG A 5 -15.69 7.11 0.88
CA ARG A 5 -15.18 6.17 -0.13
C ARG A 5 -13.88 6.74 -0.72
N SER A 6 -12.80 5.97 -0.61
CA SER A 6 -11.50 6.29 -1.22
C SER A 6 -10.98 5.11 -2.04
N ASN A 7 -10.19 5.41 -3.09
CA ASN A 7 -9.55 4.39 -3.94
C ASN A 7 -8.36 3.71 -3.26
N TYR A 8 -7.72 4.38 -2.32
CA TYR A 8 -6.64 3.85 -1.49
C TYR A 8 -6.60 4.62 -0.16
N ARG A 9 -6.15 3.97 0.91
CA ARG A 9 -5.98 4.59 2.22
C ARG A 9 -5.00 3.78 3.06
N ALA A 10 -4.19 4.48 3.84
CA ALA A 10 -3.37 3.90 4.89
C ALA A 10 -3.88 4.34 6.28
N GLY A 11 -3.75 3.45 7.25
CA GLY A 11 -4.09 3.70 8.65
C GLY A 11 -3.14 2.95 9.58
N GLY A 12 -3.32 3.13 10.90
CA GLY A 12 -2.39 2.59 11.90
C GLY A 12 -1.20 3.50 12.18
N SER A 13 -0.21 3.00 12.93
CA SER A 13 0.99 3.74 13.37
C SER A 13 1.80 4.28 12.19
N ALA A 14 2.03 3.45 11.16
CA ALA A 14 2.74 3.83 9.94
C ALA A 14 1.87 4.58 8.91
N GLY A 15 0.58 4.82 9.17
CA GLY A 15 -0.34 5.38 8.17
C GLY A 15 0.13 6.71 7.57
N ALA A 16 0.70 7.58 8.40
CA ALA A 16 1.27 8.87 7.98
C ALA A 16 2.53 8.73 7.08
N LEU A 17 3.23 7.60 7.16
CA LEU A 17 4.39 7.30 6.32
C LEU A 17 3.95 6.73 4.95
N LEU A 18 2.91 5.89 4.93
CA LEU A 18 2.48 5.21 3.70
C LEU A 18 1.63 6.13 2.82
N GLN A 19 0.76 6.95 3.42
CA GLN A 19 -0.23 7.73 2.69
C GLN A 19 0.39 8.67 1.62
N PRO A 20 1.47 9.44 1.89
CA PRO A 20 2.08 10.30 0.88
C PRO A 20 2.70 9.53 -0.29
N LEU A 21 3.21 8.32 -0.04
CA LEU A 21 3.79 7.47 -1.07
C LEU A 21 2.71 6.88 -1.98
N LEU A 22 1.58 6.46 -1.39
CA LEU A 22 0.40 6.02 -2.14
C LEU A 22 -0.22 7.17 -2.95
N ASP A 23 -0.28 8.38 -2.38
CA ASP A 23 -0.75 9.59 -3.05
C ASP A 23 0.04 9.90 -4.32
N ASN A 24 1.36 9.74 -4.27
CA ASN A 24 2.23 9.97 -5.41
C ASN A 24 2.17 8.83 -6.44
N GLN A 25 2.20 7.56 -6.00
CA GLN A 25 2.37 6.43 -6.91
C GLN A 25 1.05 5.88 -7.49
N ILE A 26 -0.03 5.93 -6.71
CA ILE A 26 -1.38 5.49 -7.12
C ILE A 26 -2.21 6.69 -7.54
N GLY A 27 -2.18 7.76 -6.73
CA GLY A 27 -2.91 9.00 -7.02
C GLY A 27 -2.25 9.87 -8.09
N LEU A 28 -1.01 9.58 -8.48
CA LEU A 28 -0.21 10.37 -9.42
C LEU A 28 -0.14 11.86 -9.05
N LYS A 29 -0.33 12.18 -7.76
CA LYS A 29 -0.30 13.55 -7.25
C LYS A 29 1.12 14.09 -7.36
N ASN A 30 1.20 15.39 -7.69
CA ASN A 30 2.47 16.12 -7.86
C ASN A 30 3.36 15.62 -9.02
N MET A 31 2.79 14.94 -10.02
CA MET A 31 3.48 14.57 -11.25
C MET A 31 2.99 15.38 -12.44
N GLN A 32 3.88 15.74 -13.37
CA GLN A 32 3.54 16.42 -14.62
C GLN A 32 3.72 15.47 -15.80
N ASN A 33 2.87 15.60 -16.83
CA ASN A 33 2.92 14.80 -18.05
C ASN A 33 2.78 13.28 -17.83
N VAL A 34 2.04 12.87 -16.81
CA VAL A 34 1.77 11.45 -16.53
C VAL A 34 0.38 11.08 -17.04
N GLN A 35 0.30 9.95 -17.73
CA GLN A 35 -0.96 9.39 -18.16
C GLN A 35 -1.56 8.54 -17.05
N GLU A 36 -2.80 8.83 -16.67
CA GLU A 36 -3.56 7.96 -15.79
C GLU A 36 -3.80 6.62 -16.48
N ALA A 37 -3.25 5.56 -15.90
CA ALA A 37 -3.43 4.19 -16.37
C ALA A 37 -3.90 3.31 -15.21
N PRO A 38 -4.74 2.29 -15.48
CA PRO A 38 -5.12 1.31 -14.47
C PRO A 38 -3.87 0.68 -13.84
N LEU A 39 -3.84 0.59 -12.51
CA LEU A 39 -2.74 -0.03 -11.77
C LEU A 39 -2.80 -1.56 -11.93
N PRO A 40 -1.81 -2.20 -12.58
CA PRO A 40 -1.76 -3.66 -12.67
C PRO A 40 -1.59 -4.29 -11.29
N LYS A 41 -2.16 -5.48 -11.10
CA LYS A 41 -2.10 -6.22 -9.83
C LYS A 41 -0.66 -6.39 -9.34
N GLU A 42 0.24 -6.79 -10.24
CA GLU A 42 1.64 -7.07 -9.94
C GLU A 42 2.36 -5.80 -9.45
N LYS A 43 2.08 -4.66 -10.09
CA LYS A 43 2.63 -3.36 -9.69
C LYS A 43 2.08 -2.91 -8.34
N ALA A 44 0.79 -3.13 -8.07
CA ALA A 44 0.19 -2.84 -6.77
C ALA A 44 0.83 -3.66 -5.64
N LEU A 45 1.07 -4.96 -5.88
CA LEU A 45 1.71 -5.85 -4.91
C LEU A 45 3.16 -5.48 -4.64
N ALA A 46 3.94 -5.17 -5.70
CA ALA A 46 5.31 -4.70 -5.55
C ALA A 46 5.37 -3.43 -4.72
N LEU A 47 4.51 -2.45 -5.04
CA LEU A 47 4.43 -1.20 -4.31
C LEU A 47 4.06 -1.40 -2.83
N LEU A 48 3.08 -2.27 -2.52
CA LEU A 48 2.71 -2.56 -1.14
C LEU A 48 3.92 -3.12 -0.35
N LYS A 49 4.64 -4.08 -0.92
CA LYS A 49 5.83 -4.66 -0.27
C LYS A 49 6.89 -3.60 -0.02
N ASP A 50 7.22 -2.77 -1.00
CA ASP A 50 8.23 -1.71 -0.87
C ASP A 50 7.87 -0.66 0.18
N VAL A 51 6.59 -0.28 0.21
CA VAL A 51 6.02 0.66 1.19
C VAL A 51 6.14 0.13 2.61
N PHE A 52 5.82 -1.16 2.83
CA PHE A 52 5.93 -1.78 4.14
C PHE A 52 7.37 -2.08 4.58
N ILE A 53 8.26 -2.41 3.65
CA ILE A 53 9.72 -2.49 3.94
C ILE A 53 10.20 -1.12 4.44
N SER A 54 9.85 -0.05 3.74
CA SER A 54 10.23 1.32 4.13
C SER A 54 9.63 1.74 5.47
N ALA A 55 8.42 1.27 5.78
CA ALA A 55 7.75 1.54 7.05
C ALA A 55 8.42 0.81 8.21
N ALA A 56 8.80 -0.46 8.04
CA ALA A 56 9.45 -1.26 9.07
C ALA A 56 10.81 -0.69 9.50
N GLU A 57 11.50 0.02 8.61
CA GLU A 57 12.77 0.70 8.93
C GLU A 57 12.59 1.98 9.78
N ARG A 58 11.36 2.51 9.91
CA ARG A 58 11.09 3.81 10.54
C ARG A 58 10.04 3.79 11.66
N ASP A 59 9.10 2.87 11.61
CA ASP A 59 8.04 2.72 12.60
C ASP A 59 8.30 1.47 13.46
N ILE A 60 8.63 1.68 14.73
CA ILE A 60 8.93 0.59 15.69
C ILE A 60 7.76 -0.35 15.95
N TYR A 61 6.55 0.04 15.56
CA TYR A 61 5.34 -0.77 15.69
C TYR A 61 5.01 -1.59 14.43
N THR A 62 5.77 -1.41 13.35
CA THR A 62 5.59 -2.13 12.08
C THR A 62 6.75 -3.11 11.87
N GLY A 63 6.47 -4.42 11.81
CA GLY A 63 7.52 -5.45 11.69
C GLY A 63 6.98 -6.86 11.47
N ASP A 64 7.85 -7.85 11.68
CA ASP A 64 7.61 -9.30 11.55
C ASP A 64 7.21 -9.76 10.14
N CYS A 65 5.96 -9.53 9.77
CA CYS A 65 5.42 -9.89 8.46
C CYS A 65 4.18 -9.08 8.13
N ILE A 66 3.88 -8.98 6.84
CA ILE A 66 2.62 -8.46 6.33
C ILE A 66 1.76 -9.60 5.79
N TYR A 67 0.45 -9.48 6.04
CA TYR A 67 -0.58 -10.33 5.46
C TYR A 67 -1.35 -9.54 4.43
N ILE A 68 -1.35 -10.02 3.19
CA ILE A 68 -1.96 -9.36 2.03
C ILE A 68 -3.15 -10.20 1.60
N LEU A 69 -4.34 -9.56 1.57
CA LEU A 69 -5.58 -10.17 1.09
C LEU A 69 -5.93 -9.55 -0.26
N ILE A 70 -5.89 -10.36 -1.31
CA ILE A 70 -6.20 -9.95 -2.68
C ILE A 70 -7.59 -10.45 -3.02
N ILE A 71 -8.54 -9.53 -3.13
CA ILE A 71 -9.95 -9.84 -3.38
C ILE A 71 -10.23 -9.68 -4.88
N THR A 72 -10.63 -10.75 -5.55
CA THR A 72 -11.01 -10.77 -6.97
C THR A 72 -12.39 -11.39 -7.15
N ALA A 73 -12.94 -11.35 -8.37
CA ALA A 73 -14.21 -12.01 -8.68
C ALA A 73 -14.17 -13.55 -8.49
N SER A 74 -12.97 -14.16 -8.52
CA SER A 74 -12.79 -15.61 -8.30
C SER A 74 -12.65 -15.99 -6.83
N GLY A 75 -12.55 -15.02 -5.91
CA GLY A 75 -12.39 -15.25 -4.49
C GLY A 75 -11.29 -14.42 -3.84
N ILE A 76 -10.82 -14.87 -2.68
CA ILE A 76 -9.78 -14.20 -1.88
C ILE A 76 -8.49 -15.01 -2.00
N GLN A 77 -7.40 -14.36 -2.35
CA GLN A 77 -6.05 -14.94 -2.32
C GLN A 77 -5.28 -14.32 -1.16
N GLU A 78 -4.59 -15.16 -0.40
CA GLU A 78 -3.78 -14.72 0.74
C GLU A 78 -2.30 -14.83 0.40
N GLU A 79 -1.55 -13.80 0.74
CA GLU A 79 -0.10 -13.79 0.61
C GLU A 79 0.52 -13.29 1.91
N LYS A 80 1.56 -13.98 2.38
CA LYS A 80 2.35 -13.58 3.54
C LYS A 80 3.74 -13.17 3.08
N PHE A 81 4.21 -12.00 3.52
CA PHE A 81 5.55 -11.49 3.20
C PHE A 81 6.29 -11.13 4.48
N GLU A 82 7.49 -11.65 4.67
CA GLU A 82 8.31 -11.39 5.85
C GLU A 82 8.97 -10.01 5.75
N LEU A 83 8.93 -9.27 6.84
CA LEU A 83 9.66 -8.00 6.98
C LEU A 83 10.99 -8.27 7.70
N ARG A 84 11.88 -7.29 7.66
CA ARG A 84 13.15 -7.36 8.38
C ARG A 84 12.89 -7.56 9.89
N LYS A 85 13.74 -8.37 10.53
CA LYS A 85 13.79 -8.56 11.99
C LYS A 85 14.67 -7.51 12.66
#